data_AF-A0AAU4NRD4-F1
#
_entry.id   AF-A0AAU4NRD4-F1
#
_cell.length_a   1.000
_cell.length_b   1.000
_cell.length_c   1.000
_cell.angle_alpha   90.00
_cell.angle_beta   90.00
_cell.angle_gamma   90.00
#
_symmetry.space_group_name_H-M   'P 1'
#
loop_
_entity.id
_entity.type
_entity.pdbx_description
1 polymer ?
#
loop_
_entity_poly.entity_id
_entity_poly.type
_entity_poly.pdbx_seq_one_letter_code
_entity_poly.pdbx_strand_id
1 'polypeptide(L)' 'MTRDVPVDRGPLFDGVRIGRPATGALMTRGIARCSLPANLATLSALHGVGPSAIRRLAEARDDRR' A
#
# COMPACT_ATOMS: atom_id res chain seq x y z
N MET A 1 -15.04 17.33 -14.93
CA MET A 1 -13.65 16.83 -14.85
C MET A 1 -13.25 16.78 -13.38
N THR A 2 -13.53 15.67 -12.70
CA THR A 2 -13.17 15.54 -11.28
C THR A 2 -11.66 15.34 -11.20
N ARG A 3 -10.93 16.37 -10.75
CA ARG A 3 -9.54 16.21 -10.32
C ARG A 3 -9.59 15.27 -9.11
N ASP A 4 -9.16 14.03 -9.31
CA ASP A 4 -8.79 13.14 -8.21
C ASP A 4 -7.58 13.79 -7.53
N VAL A 5 -7.86 14.66 -6.56
CA VAL A 5 -6.83 15.21 -5.69
C VAL A 5 -6.29 14.01 -4.94
N PRO A 6 -4.99 13.66 -5.04
CA PRO A 6 -4.44 12.56 -4.27
C PRO A 6 -4.64 12.91 -2.81
N VAL A 7 -5.66 12.31 -2.21
CA VAL A 7 -6.01 12.53 -0.81
C VAL A 7 -4.82 12.02 -0.01
N ASP A 8 -4.08 12.95 0.61
CA ASP A 8 -2.93 12.60 1.45
C ASP A 8 -3.46 11.92 2.70
N ARG A 9 -3.68 10.60 2.61
CA ARG A 9 -4.19 9.75 3.69
C ARG A 9 -3.09 9.41 4.71
N GLY A 10 -1.94 10.08 4.63
CA GLY A 10 -0.82 9.84 5.53
C GLY A 10 -0.18 8.46 5.36
N PRO A 11 0.63 8.02 6.34
CA PRO A 11 1.39 6.78 6.22
C PRO A 11 0.55 5.51 6.45
N LEU A 12 -0.78 5.63 6.55
CA LEU A 12 -1.68 4.54 6.92
C LEU A 12 -2.40 4.01 5.68
N PHE A 13 -2.17 2.73 5.37
CA PHE A 13 -2.83 2.00 4.31
C PHE A 13 -3.68 0.89 4.93
N ASP A 14 -5.00 1.07 4.97
CA ASP A 14 -5.95 0.06 5.46
C ASP A 14 -5.54 -0.56 6.82
N GLY A 15 -5.16 0.32 7.76
CA GLY A 15 -4.67 -0.04 9.09
C GLY A 15 -3.18 -0.36 9.20
N VAL A 16 -2.42 -0.42 8.10
CA VAL A 16 -0.97 -0.72 8.10
C VAL A 16 -0.14 0.54 7.87
N ARG A 17 0.86 0.78 8.73
CA ARG A 17 1.76 1.95 8.60
C ARG A 17 2.87 1.74 7.56
N ILE A 18 2.56 1.89 6.27
CA ILE A 18 3.51 1.66 5.16
C ILE A 18 4.14 2.92 4.57
N GLY A 19 4.02 4.08 5.22
CA GLY A 19 4.68 5.31 4.76
C GLY A 19 3.98 5.96 3.56
N ARG A 20 4.04 7.29 3.50
CA ARG A 20 3.30 8.10 2.52
C ARG A 20 3.48 7.69 1.06
N PRO A 21 4.71 7.46 0.53
CA PRO A 21 4.87 7.15 -0.89
C PRO A 21 4.23 5.81 -1.27
N ALA A 22 4.29 4.79 -0.40
CA ALA A 22 3.68 3.50 -0.68
C ALA A 22 2.15 3.56 -0.53
N THR A 23 1.64 4.25 0.49
CA THR A 23 0.20 4.48 0.65
C THR A 23 -0.37 5.20 -0.58
N GLY A 24 0.28 6.27 -1.04
CA GLY A 24 -0.12 7.00 -2.24
C GLY A 24 -0.12 6.10 -3.47
N ALA A 25 0.96 5.35 -3.71
CA ALA A 25 1.07 4.46 -4.86
C ALA A 25 -0.05 3.40 -4.92
N LEU A 26 -0.42 2.81 -3.79
CA LEU A 26 -1.50 1.83 -3.72
C LEU A 26 -2.88 2.48 -3.89
N MET A 27 -3.10 3.63 -3.27
CA MET A 27 -4.37 4.38 -3.34
C MET A 27 -4.63 4.92 -4.75
N THR A 28 -3.62 5.49 -5.42
CA THR A 28 -3.71 5.95 -6.82
C THR A 28 -4.11 4.81 -7.77
N ARG A 29 -3.73 3.56 -7.45
CA ARG A 29 -4.12 2.38 -8.21
C ARG A 29 -5.46 1.77 -7.77
N GLY A 30 -6.13 2.33 -6.77
CA GLY A 30 -7.36 1.78 -6.20
C GLY A 30 -7.18 0.42 -5.52
N ILE A 31 -5.95 0.08 -5.12
CA ILE A 31 -5.64 -1.23 -4.52
C ILE A 31 -6.05 -1.17 -3.04
N ALA A 32 -7.00 -2.01 -2.66
CA ALA A 32 -7.34 -2.26 -1.25
C ALA A 32 -6.49 -3.40 -0.67
N ARG A 33 -6.39 -3.51 0.66
CA ARG A 33 -5.60 -4.59 1.31
C ARG A 33 -6.12 -5.98 0.97
N CYS A 34 -7.43 -6.13 0.82
CA CYS A 34 -8.05 -7.38 0.39
C CYS A 34 -7.71 -7.76 -1.07
N SER A 35 -7.30 -6.78 -1.88
CA SER A 35 -6.91 -6.97 -3.28
C SER A 35 -5.40 -7.12 -3.46
N LEU A 36 -4.63 -7.22 -2.37
CA LEU A 36 -3.19 -7.40 -2.47
C LEU A 36 -2.86 -8.80 -3.03
N PRO A 37 -1.87 -8.90 -3.93
CA PRO A 37 -1.46 -10.18 -4.49
C PRO A 37 -0.92 -11.12 -3.39
N ALA A 38 -0.95 -12.43 -3.66
CA ALA A 38 -0.35 -13.43 -2.78
C ALA A 38 1.16 -13.17 -2.59
N ASN A 39 1.85 -12.85 -3.69
CA ASN A 39 3.24 -12.46 -3.66
C ASN A 39 3.36 -10.94 -3.52
N LEU A 40 3.64 -10.44 -2.32
CA LEU A 40 3.81 -9.01 -2.05
C LEU A 40 5.08 -8.40 -2.66
N ALA A 41 6.06 -9.22 -3.06
CA ALA A 41 7.27 -8.73 -3.72
C ALA A 41 6.98 -8.04 -5.07
N THR A 42 5.88 -8.42 -5.73
CA THR A 42 5.46 -7.79 -6.99
C THR A 42 5.08 -6.32 -6.80
N LEU A 43 4.73 -5.90 -5.58
CA LEU A 43 4.46 -4.51 -5.27
C LEU A 43 5.73 -3.64 -5.38
N SER A 44 6.93 -4.23 -5.36
CA SER A 44 8.18 -3.49 -5.59
C SER A 44 8.26 -2.90 -7.01
N ALA A 45 7.45 -3.40 -7.96
CA ALA A 45 7.33 -2.80 -9.29
C ALA A 45 6.52 -1.49 -9.27
N LEU A 46 5.85 -1.17 -8.16
CA LEU A 46 5.10 0.08 -8.00
C LEU A 46 6.04 1.21 -7.58
N HIS A 47 6.12 2.24 -8.42
CA HIS A 47 6.87 3.45 -8.10
C HIS A 47 6.35 4.07 -6.79
N GLY A 48 7.20 4.11 -5.76
CA GLY A 48 6.87 4.59 -4.41
C GLY A 48 6.66 3.49 -3.36
N VAL A 49 6.55 2.23 -3.75
CA VAL A 49 6.49 1.10 -2.80
C VAL A 49 7.88 0.51 -2.60
N GLY A 50 8.45 0.74 -1.42
CA GLY A 50 9.74 0.20 -1.04
C GLY A 50 9.67 -1.12 -0.27
N PRO A 51 10.82 -1.80 -0.06
CA PRO A 51 10.91 -3.06 0.68
C PRO A 51 10.36 -2.95 2.12
N SER A 52 10.51 -1.80 2.78
CA SER A 52 9.94 -1.55 4.10
C SER A 52 8.41 -1.57 4.12
N ALA A 53 7.77 -1.10 3.06
CA ALA A 53 6.31 -1.15 2.92
C ALA A 53 5.84 -2.60 2.73
N ILE A 54 6.54 -3.35 1.85
CA ILE A 54 6.27 -4.77 1.59
C ILE A 54 6.39 -5.59 2.87
N ARG A 55 7.46 -5.41 3.64
CA ARG A 55 7.66 -6.11 4.92
C ARG A 55 6.50 -5.86 5.88
N ARG A 56 6.07 -4.61 6.03
CA ARG A 56 4.95 -4.27 6.93
C ARG A 56 3.60 -4.81 6.44
N LEU A 57 3.37 -4.86 5.12
CA LEU A 57 2.19 -5.52 4.57
C LEU A 57 2.22 -7.04 4.83
N ALA A 58 3.40 -7.66 4.74
CA ALA A 58 3.58 -9.08 5.03
C ALA A 58 3.33 -9.37 6.52
N GLU A 59 3.93 -8.59 7.42
CA GLU A 59 3.70 -8.69 8.87
C GLU A 59 2.22 -8.55 9.21
N ALA A 60 1.56 -7.53 8.67
CA ALA A 60 0.14 -7.31 8.93
C ALA A 60 -0.76 -8.38 8.29
N ARG A 61 -0.27 -9.16 7.32
CA ARG A 61 -0.98 -10.31 6.74
C ARG A 61 -0.81 -11.55 7.61
N ASP A 62 0.39 -11.75 8.16
CA ASP A 62 0.73 -12.85 9.05
C ASP A 62 0.03 -12.72 10.42
N ASP A 63 -0.07 -11.50 10.96
CA ASP A 63 -0.76 -11.19 12.23
C ASP A 63 -2.27 -11.54 12.21
N ARG A 64 -2.84 -11.76 11.02
CA ARG A 64 -4.25 -12.16 10.83
C ARG A 64 -4.46 -13.68 10.72
N ARG A 65 -3.41 -14.48 10.72
CA ARG A 65 -3.46 -15.95 10.56
C ARG A 65 -3.47 -16.64 11.91
#